data_AF-A0A3B9GV26-F1
#
_entry.id   AF-A0A3B9GV26-F1
#
_cell.length_a   1.000
_cell.length_b   1.000
_cell.length_c   1.000
_cell.angle_alpha   90.00
_cell.angle_beta   90.00
_cell.angle_gamma   90.00
#
_symmetry.space_group_name_H-M   'P 1'
#
loop_
_entity.id
_entity.type
_entity.pdbx_description
1 polymer ?
#
loop_
_entity_poly.entity_id
_entity_poly.type
_entity_poly.pdbx_seq_one_letter_code
_entity_poly.pdbx_strand_id
1 'polypeptide(L)' 'RRKAMADARARADLYAKAAGLRVMRIVSINESGNYSPQPMPMARMEAMVSDKASTPMAGGEVGYSATVNVVFELGK' A
#
# COMPACT_ATOMS: atom_id res chain seq x y z
N ARG A 1 -2.66 -8.33 2.97
CA ARG A 1 -3.44 -7.73 4.08
C ARG A 1 -2.81 -7.92 5.46
N ARG A 2 -2.72 -9.14 6.03
CA ARG A 2 -2.09 -9.34 7.37
C ARG A 2 -0.68 -8.76 7.50
N LYS A 3 0.18 -8.97 6.48
CA LYS A 3 1.53 -8.36 6.42
C LYS A 3 1.46 -6.82 6.49
N ALA A 4 0.66 -6.19 5.63
CA ALA A 4 0.47 -4.73 5.62
C ALA A 4 -0.03 -4.19 6.98
N MET A 5 -0.90 -4.91 7.68
CA MET A 5 -1.34 -4.54 9.03
C MET A 5 -0.23 -4.64 10.07
N ALA A 6 0.57 -5.72 10.03
CA ALA A 6 1.72 -5.88 10.91
C ALA A 6 2.75 -4.76 10.70
N ASP A 7 3.03 -4.43 9.43
CA ASP A 7 3.94 -3.34 9.07
C ASP A 7 3.41 -1.97 9.54
N ALA A 8 2.12 -1.71 9.35
CA ALA A 8 1.48 -0.48 9.83
C ALA A 8 1.58 -0.37 11.36
N ARG A 9 1.35 -1.46 12.08
CA ARG A 9 1.47 -1.49 13.55
C ARG A 9 2.91 -1.27 14.01
N ALA A 10 3.89 -1.94 13.39
CA ALA A 10 5.30 -1.78 13.73
C ALA A 10 5.78 -0.34 13.52
N ARG A 11 5.34 0.31 12.43
CA ARG A 11 5.62 1.74 12.18
C ARG A 11 4.97 2.63 13.24
N ALA A 12 3.70 2.39 13.57
CA ALA A 12 3.00 3.15 14.60
C ALA A 12 3.70 3.02 15.97
N ASP A 13 4.13 1.82 16.36
CA ASP A 13 4.85 1.59 17.62
C ASP A 13 6.22 2.30 17.63
N LEU A 14 6.93 2.36 16.49
CA LEU A 14 8.18 3.09 16.36
C LEU A 14 7.97 4.59 16.61
N TYR A 15 6.99 5.21 15.92
CA TYR A 15 6.70 6.63 16.09
C TYR A 15 6.16 6.96 17.47
N ALA A 16 5.31 6.09 18.04
CA ALA A 16 4.79 6.25 19.39
C ALA A 16 5.92 6.28 20.42
N LYS A 17 6.84 5.29 20.36
CA LYS A 17 8.01 5.23 21.25
C LYS A 17 8.90 6.47 21.13
N ALA A 18 9.15 6.94 19.91
CA ALA A 18 9.93 8.15 19.67
C ALA A 18 9.27 9.40 20.29
N ALA A 19 7.94 9.43 20.35
CA ALA A 19 7.17 10.50 21.00
C ALA A 19 6.96 10.29 22.52
N GLY A 20 7.48 9.20 23.11
CA GLY A 20 7.25 8.86 24.52
C GLY A 20 5.80 8.41 24.81
N LEU A 21 5.08 7.97 23.78
CA LEU A 21 3.70 7.49 23.82
C LEU A 21 3.64 6.00 23.47
N ARG A 22 2.45 5.41 23.63
CA ARG A 22 2.14 4.02 23.28
C ARG A 22 0.90 3.97 22.37
N VAL A 23 0.88 3.00 21.46
CA VAL A 23 -0.29 2.74 20.63
C VAL A 23 -1.40 2.12 21.49
N MET A 24 -2.52 2.83 21.63
CA MET A 24 -3.65 2.39 22.45
C MET A 24 -4.61 1.51 21.64
N ARG A 25 -5.26 2.09 20.62
CA ARG A 25 -6.22 1.39 19.75
C ARG A 25 -6.16 1.91 18.32
N ILE A 26 -6.76 1.14 17.42
CA ILE A 26 -7.00 1.56 16.06
C ILE A 26 -8.29 2.39 16.03
N VAL A 27 -8.21 3.60 15.48
CA VAL A 27 -9.36 4.51 15.35
C VAL A 27 -10.07 4.26 14.03
N SER A 28 -9.31 4.06 12.95
CA SER A 28 -9.87 3.82 11.63
C SER A 28 -8.92 2.98 10.80
N ILE A 29 -9.50 2.11 9.97
CA ILE A 29 -8.81 1.33 8.95
C ILE A 29 -9.51 1.66 7.64
N ASN A 30 -8.75 2.21 6.69
CA ASN A 30 -9.20 2.35 5.33
C ASN A 30 -8.34 1.46 4.44
N GLU A 31 -8.96 0.43 3.88
CA GLU A 31 -8.33 -0.42 2.88
C GLU A 31 -8.76 0.11 1.50
N SER A 32 -7.87 0.83 0.82
CA SER A 32 -8.12 1.29 -0.54
C SER A 32 -7.97 0.11 -1.50
N GLY A 33 -8.99 -0.74 -1.53
CA GLY A 33 -9.17 -1.81 -2.50
C GLY A 33 -9.60 -1.26 -3.86
N ASN A 34 -8.82 -0.38 -4.46
CA ASN A 34 -9.12 0.15 -5.79
C ASN A 34 -8.03 -0.24 -6.80
N TYR A 35 -7.78 -1.56 -6.90
CA TYR A 35 -7.37 -2.11 -8.19
C TYR A 35 -8.63 -2.23 -9.08
N SER A 36 -9.17 -1.08 -9.48
CA SER A 36 -10.03 -1.02 -10.65
C SER A 36 -9.10 -0.64 -11.80
N PRO A 37 -8.75 -1.55 -12.72
CA PRO A 37 -8.06 -1.15 -13.93
C PRO A 37 -8.96 -0.13 -14.64
N GLN A 38 -8.61 1.14 -14.56
CA GLN A 38 -9.25 2.17 -15.36
C GLN A 38 -8.94 1.83 -16.83
N PRO A 39 -9.96 1.75 -17.71
CA PRO A 39 -9.73 1.56 -19.13
C PRO A 39 -8.84 2.69 -19.64
N MET A 40 -7.58 2.39 -19.90
CA MET A 40 -6.67 3.33 -20.51
C MET A 40 -7.01 3.40 -22.01
N PRO A 41 -7.18 4.61 -22.57
CA PRO A 41 -7.44 4.76 -24.00
C PRO A 41 -6.30 4.10 -24.81
N MET A 42 -6.67 3.27 -25.79
CA MET A 42 -5.77 2.39 -26.55
C MET A 42 -4.53 3.09 -27.12
N ALA A 43 -4.64 4.38 -27.49
CA ALA A 43 -3.52 5.18 -27.99
C ALA A 43 -2.38 5.36 -26.97
N ARG A 44 -2.69 5.38 -25.67
CA ARG A 44 -1.66 5.38 -24.61
C ARG A 44 -1.04 4.01 -24.40
N MET A 45 -1.71 2.94 -24.80
CA MET A 45 -1.22 1.57 -24.62
C MET A 45 -0.04 1.29 -25.57
N GLU A 46 -0.13 1.69 -26.85
CA GLU A 46 0.96 1.50 -27.83
C GLU A 46 2.24 2.26 -27.46
N ALA A 47 2.11 3.49 -26.97
CA ALA A 47 3.24 4.28 -26.47
C ALA A 47 3.89 3.64 -25.23
N MET A 48 3.07 3.12 -24.31
CA MET A 48 3.56 2.48 -23.09
C MET A 48 4.18 1.09 -23.34
N VAL A 49 3.71 0.35 -24.34
CA VAL A 49 4.29 -0.93 -24.75
C VAL A 49 5.67 -0.72 -25.38
N SER A 50 5.83 0.32 -26.20
CA SER A 50 7.13 0.68 -26.80
C SER A 50 8.15 1.13 -25.75
N ASP A 51 7.71 1.85 -24.72
CA ASP A 51 8.56 2.30 -23.61
C ASP A 51 8.88 1.15 -22.61
N LYS A 52 7.92 0.25 -22.36
CA LYS A 52 8.08 -0.93 -21.47
C LYS A 52 8.86 -2.09 -22.06
N ALA A 53 9.12 -2.11 -23.36
CA ALA A 53 9.99 -3.12 -23.97
C ALA A 53 11.43 -3.13 -23.39
N SER A 54 11.83 -2.07 -22.66
CA SER A 54 13.11 -2.01 -21.93
C SER A 54 13.05 -2.50 -20.47
N THR A 55 11.92 -2.98 -19.96
CA THR A 55 11.84 -3.54 -18.59
C THR A 55 11.22 -4.93 -18.63
N PRO A 56 12.02 -6.01 -18.52
CA PRO A 56 11.50 -7.37 -18.51
C PRO A 56 10.80 -7.64 -17.18
N MET A 57 9.53 -7.25 -17.07
CA MET A 57 8.64 -7.77 -16.04
C MET A 57 8.26 -9.19 -16.49
N ALA A 58 9.00 -10.17 -15.97
CA ALA A 58 8.78 -11.59 -16.24
C ALA A 58 7.30 -11.95 -16.04
N GLY A 59 6.66 -12.48 -17.09
CA GLY A 59 5.28 -12.96 -17.03
C GLY A 59 5.18 -14.13 -16.07
N GLY A 60 4.48 -13.94 -14.95
CA GLY A 60 4.22 -15.02 -13.99
C GLY A 60 3.92 -14.62 -12.55
N GLU A 61 4.14 -13.37 -12.13
CA GLU A 61 3.77 -12.93 -10.78
C GLU A 61 2.55 -12.01 -10.81
N VAL A 62 1.40 -12.53 -10.35
CA VAL A 62 0.31 -11.66 -9.92
C VAL A 62 0.75 -11.02 -8.61
N GLY A 63 1.42 -9.87 -8.71
CA GLY A 63 1.81 -9.06 -7.57
C GLY A 63 0.57 -8.45 -6.92
N TYR A 64 -0.01 -9.15 -5.93
CA TYR A 64 -1.11 -8.61 -5.13
C TYR A 64 -0.58 -7.55 -4.16
N SER A 65 -0.62 -6.28 -4.58
CA SER A 65 -0.38 -5.14 -3.69
C SER A 65 -1.68 -4.79 -2.95
N ALA A 66 -1.57 -4.64 -1.63
CA ALA A 66 -2.68 -4.23 -0.78
C ALA A 66 -2.24 -3.03 0.06
N THR A 67 -2.80 -1.86 -0.22
CA THR A 67 -2.53 -0.63 0.53
C THR A 67 -3.56 -0.50 1.65
N VAL A 68 -3.07 -0.30 2.87
CA VAL A 68 -3.92 -0.11 4.05
C VAL A 68 -3.49 1.17 4.76
N ASN A 69 -4.43 2.09 4.93
CA ASN A 69 -4.25 3.28 5.73
C ASN A 69 -4.88 3.03 7.11
N VAL A 70 -4.07 3.12 8.17
CA VAL A 70 -4.52 2.89 9.55
C VAL A 70 -4.24 4.12 10.39
N VAL A 71 -5.25 4.57 11.13
CA VAL A 71 -5.12 5.65 12.12
C VAL A 71 -5.10 5.04 13.51
N PHE A 72 -4.08 5.38 14.29
CA PHE A 72 -3.90 4.90 15.66
C PHE A 72 -4.10 6.04 16.66
N GLU A 73 -4.74 5.73 17.77
CA GLU A 73 -4.74 6.60 18.94
C GLU A 73 -3.48 6.32 19.76
N LEU A 74 -2.78 7.39 20.14
CA LEU A 74 -1.60 7.34 20.99
C LEU A 74 -1.91 7.92 22.36
N GLY A 75 -1.42 7.27 23.41
CA GLY A 75 -1.59 7.71 24.80
C GLY A 75 -0.36 7.38 25.64
N LYS A 76 -0.34 7.84 26.90
CA LYS A 76 0.77 7.59 27.82
C LYS A 76 0.58 6.28 28.58
#